data_AF-A0A542IUD8-F1
#
_entry.id   AF-A0A542IUD8-F1
#
_cell.length_a   1.000
_cell.length_b   1.000
_cell.length_c   1.000
_cell.angle_alpha   90.00
_cell.angle_beta   90.00
_cell.angle_gamma   90.00
#
_symmetry.space_group_name_H-M   'P 1'
#
loop_
_entity.id
_entity.type
_entity.pdbx_description
1 polymer ?
#
loop_
_entity_poly.entity_id
_entity_poly.type
_entity_poly.pdbx_seq_one_letter_code
_entity_poly.pdbx_strand_id
1 'polypeptide(L)' 'MAGRFEIHRVGDESYRLRLTDGEGNIVAVSPNFKSVNTLLEGIKAMRENAATGIVVDLRQQQA' A
#
# COMPACT_ATOMS: atom_id res chain seq x y z
N MET A 1 -9.24 -16.42 -2.77
CA MET A 1 -9.88 -15.14 -3.19
C MET A 1 -8.79 -14.13 -3.53
N ALA A 2 -9.07 -13.11 -4.32
CA ALA A 2 -8.10 -12.04 -4.59
C ALA A 2 -7.85 -11.20 -3.33
N GLY A 3 -6.63 -10.67 -3.19
CA GLY A 3 -6.29 -9.70 -2.16
C GLY A 3 -7.10 -8.40 -2.27
N ARG A 4 -7.12 -7.60 -1.21
CA ARG A 4 -7.98 -6.39 -1.12
C ARG A 4 -7.20 -5.16 -0.68
N PHE A 5 -7.52 -4.03 -1.29
CA PHE A 5 -7.07 -2.72 -0.84
C PHE A 5 -8.07 -2.17 0.17
N GLU A 6 -7.62 -1.89 1.39
CA GLU A 6 -8.44 -1.41 2.50
C GLU A 6 -8.02 0.00 2.90
N ILE A 7 -9.00 0.90 3.03
CA ILE A 7 -8.79 2.28 3.46
C ILE A 7 -9.16 2.39 4.94
N HIS A 8 -8.21 2.78 5.77
CA HIS A 8 -8.38 2.92 7.22
C HIS A 8 -8.19 4.38 7.62
N ARG A 9 -9.13 4.97 8.37
CA ARG A 9 -8.93 6.27 9.02
C ARG A 9 -8.15 6.05 10.31
N VAL A 10 -6.99 6.69 10.43
CA VAL A 10 -6.05 6.53 11.56
C VAL A 10 -5.98 7.77 12.45
N GLY A 11 -6.65 8.85 12.06
CA GLY A 11 -6.73 10.09 12.83
C GLY A 11 -7.60 11.12 12.12
N ASP A 12 -7.56 12.36 12.61
CA ASP A 12 -8.23 13.44 11.90
C ASP A 12 -7.46 13.77 10.62
N GLU A 13 -8.20 13.80 9.50
CA GLU A 13 -7.63 13.95 8.15
C GLU A 13 -6.44 13.02 7.87
N SER A 14 -6.40 11.83 8.48
CA SER A 14 -5.29 10.90 8.34
C SER A 14 -5.80 9.52 7.95
N TYR A 15 -5.33 9.03 6.81
CA TYR A 15 -5.79 7.80 6.19
C TYR A 15 -4.62 6.88 5.83
N ARG A 16 -4.83 5.57 5.89
CA ARG A 16 -3.81 4.57 5.60
C ARG A 16 -4.39 3.49 4.70
N LEU A 17 -3.59 3.06 3.73
CA LEU A 17 -3.89 1.91 2.90
C LEU A 17 -3.28 0.65 3.50
N ARG A 18 -4.04 -0.45 3.50
CA ARG A 18 -3.54 -1.81 3.71
C ARG A 18 -3.87 -2.67 2.51
N LEU A 19 -2.94 -3.54 2.13
CA LEU A 19 -3.18 -4.62 1.18
C LEU A 19 -3.21 -5.93 1.95
N THR A 20 -4.31 -6.67 1.82
CA THR A 20 -4.45 -8.02 2.37
C THR A 20 -4.38 -9.07 1.26
N ASP A 21 -3.86 -10.25 1.57
CA ASP A 21 -3.92 -11.40 0.66
C ASP A 21 -5.31 -12.07 0.68
N GLY A 22 -5.45 -13.20 -0.02
CA GLY A 22 -6.70 -13.95 -0.09
C GLY A 22 -7.14 -14.60 1.22
N GLU A 23 -6.24 -14.70 2.20
CA GLU A 23 -6.47 -15.27 3.53
C GLU A 23 -6.66 -14.18 4.60
N GLY A 24 -6.47 -12.91 4.23
CA GLY A 24 -6.61 -11.76 5.12
C GLY A 24 -5.30 -11.31 5.79
N ASN A 25 -4.16 -11.90 5.44
CA ASN A 25 -2.88 -11.46 5.97
C ASN A 25 -2.46 -10.14 5.35
N ILE A 26 -1.93 -9.23 6.17
CA ILE A 26 -1.44 -7.93 5.68
C ILE A 26 -0.11 -8.15 4.96
N VAL A 27 -0.05 -7.80 3.68
CA VAL A 27 1.16 -7.92 2.85
C VAL A 27 1.85 -6.58 2.57
N ALA A 28 1.10 -5.47 2.63
CA ALA A 28 1.68 -4.13 2.50
C ALA A 28 0.87 -3.08 3.26
N VAL A 29 1.56 -2.04 3.73
CA VAL A 29 0.97 -0.91 4.45
C VAL A 29 1.59 0.38 3.94
N SER A 30 0.75 1.37 3.61
CA SER A 30 1.23 2.68 3.16
C SER A 30 1.61 3.59 4.34
N PRO A 31 2.35 4.68 4.06
CA PRO A 31 2.36 5.85 4.93
C PRO A 31 0.97 6.44 5.14
N ASN A 32 0.85 7.35 6.11
CA ASN A 32 -0.40 8.09 6.33
C ASN A 32 -0.57 9.20 5.28
N PHE A 33 -1.71 9.22 4.63
CA PHE A 33 -2.15 10.26 3.71
C PHE A 33 -2.99 11.30 4.43
N LYS A 34 -2.90 12.57 4.00
CA LYS A 34 -3.67 13.69 4.55
C LYS A 34 -5.11 13.78 4.03
N SER A 35 -5.45 13.04 2.98
CA SER A 35 -6.80 13.04 2.41
C SER A 35 -7.12 11.69 1.76
N VAL A 36 -8.40 11.37 1.66
CA VAL A 36 -8.87 10.17 0.97
C VAL A 36 -8.53 10.25 -0.53
N ASN A 37 -8.65 11.42 -1.14
CA ASN A 37 -8.35 11.59 -2.57
C ASN A 37 -6.88 11.25 -2.88
N THR A 38 -5.94 11.75 -2.08
CA THR A 38 -4.51 11.41 -2.27
C THR A 38 -4.25 9.91 -2.08
N LEU A 39 -4.95 9.28 -1.14
CA LEU A 39 -4.85 7.85 -0.91
C LEU A 39 -5.39 7.05 -2.12
N LEU A 40 -6.52 7.46 -2.70
CA LEU A 40 -7.11 6.81 -3.87
C LEU A 40 -6.19 6.91 -5.10
N GLU A 41 -5.56 8.07 -5.33
CA GLU A 41 -4.53 8.21 -6.37
C GLU A 41 -3.33 7.29 -6.09
N GLY A 42 -2.93 7.14 -4.83
CA GLY A 42 -1.92 6.17 -4.41
C GLY A 42 -2.30 4.73 -4.72
N ILE A 43 -3.56 4.33 -4.50
CA ILE A 43 -4.06 2.99 -4.89
C ILE A 43 -3.98 2.81 -6.40
N LYS A 44 -4.40 3.82 -7.18
CA LYS A 44 -4.36 3.75 -8.65
C LYS A 44 -2.92 3.56 -9.13
N ALA A 45 -1.99 4.39 -8.67
CA ALA A 45 -0.58 4.26 -9.00
C ALA A 45 -0.01 2.90 -8.55
N MET A 46 -0.39 2.39 -7.38
CA MET A 46 0.03 1.06 -6.93
C MET A 46 -0.50 -0.04 -7.84
N ARG A 47 -1.76 0.03 -8.28
CA ARG A 47 -2.33 -0.97 -9.21
C ARG A 47 -1.63 -0.96 -10.57
N GLU A 48 -1.28 0.22 -11.08
CA GLU A 48 -0.58 0.38 -12.36
C GLU A 48 0.87 -0.09 -12.27
N ASN A 49 1.57 0.25 -11.18
CA ASN A 49 3.00 -0.03 -11.04
C ASN A 49 3.30 -1.40 -10.43
N ALA A 50 2.45 -1.95 -9.55
CA ALA A 50 2.74 -3.23 -8.88
C ALA A 50 2.68 -4.43 -9.83
N ALA A 51 1.93 -4.33 -10.93
CA ALA A 51 1.86 -5.40 -11.92
C ALA A 51 3.13 -5.52 -12.78
N THR A 52 3.91 -4.44 -12.91
CA THR A 52 5.05 -4.34 -13.85
C THR A 52 6.35 -3.86 -13.19
N GLY A 53 6.31 -3.50 -11.92
CA GLY A 53 7.43 -2.90 -11.20
C GLY A 53 8.63 -3.83 -11.11
N ILE A 54 9.82 -3.27 -11.34
CA ILE A 54 11.08 -3.99 -11.21
C ILE A 54 11.40 -4.16 -9.72
N VAL A 55 11.70 -5.40 -9.32
CA VAL A 55 12.17 -5.68 -7.96
C VAL A 55 13.63 -5.23 -7.86
N VAL A 56 13.89 -4.27 -6.96
CA VAL A 56 15.24 -3.78 -6.65
C VAL A 56 15.56 -4.13 -5.20
N ASP A 57 16.62 -4.91 -5.00
CA ASP A 57 17.11 -5.25 -3.67
C ASP A 57 18.04 -4.15 -3.15
N LEU A 58 17.59 -3.41 -2.13
CA LEU A 58 18.33 -2.32 -1.50
C LEU A 58 18.79 -2.66 -0.08
N ARG A 59 18.74 -3.94 0.31
CA ARG A 59 19.32 -4.37 1.58
C ARG A 59 20.82 -4.06 1.52
N GLN A 60 21.31 -3.19 2.40
CA GLN A 60 22.75 -3.00 2.52
C GLN A 60 23.36 -4.37 2.84
N GLN A 61 24.25 -4.87 1.97
CA GLN A 61 25.14 -5.96 2.37
C GLN A 61 25.95 -5.42 3.53
N GLN A 62 25.69 -5.95 4.74
CA GLN A 62 26.55 -5.72 5.89
C GLN A 62 27.96 -6.13 5.46
N ALA A 63 28.87 -5.15 5.38
CA ALA A 63 30.30 -5.39 5.17
C ALA A 63 30.93 -6.04 6.40
#